data_AF-A0A5C7LA12-F1
#
_entry.id   AF-A0A5C7LA12-F1
#
_cell.length_a   1.000
_cell.length_b   1.000
_cell.length_c   1.000
_cell.angle_alpha   90.00
_cell.angle_beta   90.00
_cell.angle_gamma   90.00
#
_symmetry.space_group_name_H-M   'P 1'
#
loop_
_entity.id
_entity.type
_entity.pdbx_description
1 polymer ?
#
loop_
_entity_poly.entity_id
_entity_poly.type
_entity_poly.pdbx_seq_one_letter_code
_entity_poly.pdbx_strand_id
1 'polypeptide(L)'
;MVTMQPKLTSKAYFPMLVPEGDGSLQANLSVWERFDHLSEETKNILVSEEMAWKMKEIQNRFKLNDSGVTGISLVVRKIFFQEVDLAGAEARIGSFLTSTGAGDPNQARAITEFIRDHILTLKPVKDIRPEESDENPVSQKKIQLPLLKAMSEYRHIAEQMLTAEKIKLRGSVELVRPSLGNWLKAYREELGVGFHEPVQRGSFLFQSQNGKRLSSDERARLNLILKSVEEEFPLEIDTEHQTIIFPPSDEAPRRPSQPNVRPINPADLSKRVPESAVIPVSQPSAVKKIVSEPDALSPAQSFRPIFSKPAVPEKNVSGETLHFSTGHVLPAEREASEAASAGNTALRQMQHPTQGIRRIEKKYPPKSPYSIRPLRSQNGSGAA
;
A
#
# COMPACT_ATOMS: atom_id res chain seq x y z
N MET A 1 4.78 27.02 13.44
CA MET A 1 5.74 26.47 12.46
C MET A 1 6.42 25.27 13.10
N VAL A 2 6.51 24.13 12.43
CA VAL A 2 7.25 22.97 12.95
C VAL A 2 8.68 23.08 12.46
N THR A 3 9.62 23.38 13.36
CA THR A 3 11.04 23.45 13.05
C THR A 3 11.57 22.02 12.85
N MET A 4 11.88 21.62 11.62
CA MET A 4 12.49 20.32 11.35
C MET A 4 13.86 20.23 12.02
N GLN A 5 13.95 19.40 13.07
CA GLN A 5 15.20 19.06 13.74
C GLN A 5 16.15 18.36 12.75
N PRO A 6 17.45 18.72 12.68
CA PRO A 6 18.39 18.07 11.78
C PRO A 6 18.69 16.64 12.28
N LYS A 7 18.38 15.64 11.45
CA LYS A 7 18.52 14.21 11.80
C LYS A 7 19.95 13.86 12.24
N LEU A 8 20.06 13.07 13.30
CA LEU A 8 21.34 12.59 13.83
C LEU A 8 21.80 11.35 13.05
N THR A 9 23.00 11.44 12.45
CA THR A 9 23.55 10.38 11.58
C THR A 9 24.74 9.62 12.18
N SER A 10 25.35 10.12 13.28
CA SER A 10 26.47 9.43 13.93
C SER A 10 25.97 8.32 14.86
N LYS A 11 26.49 7.11 14.66
CA LYS A 11 26.20 5.93 15.51
C LYS A 11 26.64 6.13 16.96
N ALA A 12 27.61 7.01 17.23
CA ALA A 12 28.12 7.27 18.58
C ALA A 12 27.02 7.74 19.56
N TYR A 13 25.95 8.36 19.06
CA TYR A 13 24.83 8.83 19.90
C TYR A 13 23.82 7.74 20.27
N PHE A 14 23.85 6.57 19.64
CA PHE A 14 22.84 5.51 19.83
C PHE A 14 23.45 4.33 20.60
N PRO A 15 23.16 4.14 21.89
CA PRO A 15 23.83 3.13 22.72
C PRO A 15 23.81 1.71 22.15
N MET A 16 22.77 1.32 21.41
CA MET A 16 22.65 0.02 20.74
C MET A 16 23.45 -0.13 19.44
N LEU A 17 23.93 0.97 18.83
CA LEU A 17 24.72 0.95 17.58
C LEU A 17 26.23 1.08 17.80
N VAL A 18 26.68 1.23 19.04
CA VAL A 18 28.10 1.34 19.40
C VAL A 18 28.70 -0.06 19.63
N PRO A 19 29.76 -0.46 18.89
CA PRO A 19 30.36 -1.78 19.03
C PRO A 19 31.01 -1.98 20.40
N GLU A 20 31.03 -3.21 20.90
CA GLU A 20 31.73 -3.59 22.13
C GLU A 20 33.00 -4.39 21.83
N GLY A 21 34.06 -4.17 22.61
CA GLY A 21 35.31 -4.92 22.49
C GLY A 21 36.01 -4.72 21.15
N ASP A 22 36.23 -5.81 20.42
CA ASP A 22 36.85 -5.84 19.09
C ASP A 22 35.89 -5.47 17.95
N GLY A 23 34.60 -5.28 18.24
CA GLY A 23 33.56 -5.04 17.24
C GLY A 23 33.20 -6.27 16.40
N SER A 24 33.61 -7.47 16.82
CA SER A 24 33.27 -8.73 16.14
C SER A 24 31.76 -8.96 16.04
N LEU A 25 31.33 -9.72 15.03
CA LEU A 25 29.93 -10.08 14.84
C LEU A 25 29.35 -10.76 16.09
N GLN A 26 30.11 -11.64 16.73
CA GLN A 26 29.68 -12.38 17.93
C GLN A 26 29.49 -11.46 19.14
N ALA A 27 30.40 -10.49 19.36
CA ALA A 27 30.23 -9.49 20.42
C ALA A 27 28.95 -8.68 20.21
N ASN A 28 28.70 -8.21 18.97
CA ASN A 28 27.49 -7.46 18.63
C ASN A 28 26.21 -8.30 18.76
N LEU A 29 26.20 -9.58 18.35
CA LEU A 29 25.04 -10.47 18.52
C LEU A 29 24.66 -10.65 19.99
N SER A 30 25.64 -10.84 20.89
CA SER A 30 25.37 -10.95 22.33
C SER A 30 24.82 -9.66 22.97
N VAL A 31 25.02 -8.50 22.34
CA VAL A 31 24.42 -7.23 22.77
C VAL A 31 22.95 -7.17 22.41
N TRP A 32 22.57 -7.66 21.22
CA TRP A 32 21.16 -7.75 20.81
C TRP A 32 20.40 -8.83 21.59
N GLU A 33 21.02 -10.00 21.83
CA GLU A 33 20.45 -11.05 22.68
C GLU A 33 20.13 -10.54 24.11
N ARG A 34 21.03 -9.76 24.72
CA ARG A 34 20.77 -9.08 26.01
C ARG A 34 19.63 -8.05 25.91
N PHE A 35 19.57 -7.29 24.82
CA PHE A 35 18.53 -6.29 24.59
C PHE A 35 17.13 -6.92 24.44
N ASP A 36 17.00 -8.05 23.76
CA ASP A 36 15.72 -8.74 23.56
C ASP A 36 15.06 -9.20 24.87
N HIS A 37 15.86 -9.43 25.92
CA HIS A 37 15.42 -9.81 27.27
C HIS A 37 15.00 -8.61 28.16
N LEU A 38 15.16 -7.36 27.70
CA LEU A 38 14.72 -6.16 28.43
C LEU A 38 13.21 -5.95 28.36
N SER A 39 12.66 -5.12 29.25
CA SER A 39 11.29 -4.62 29.11
C SER A 39 11.15 -3.72 27.88
N GLU A 40 10.00 -3.76 27.21
CA GLU A 40 9.71 -2.91 26.03
C GLU A 40 9.89 -1.41 26.33
N GLU A 41 9.58 -0.97 27.56
CA GLU A 41 9.84 0.40 28.00
C GLU A 41 11.33 0.75 27.92
N THR A 42 12.21 -0.14 28.41
CA THR A 42 13.66 0.06 28.35
C THR A 42 14.20 -0.05 26.92
N LYS A 43 13.66 -0.98 26.12
CA LYS A 43 14.01 -1.11 24.70
C LYS A 43 13.74 0.19 23.94
N ASN A 44 12.53 0.73 24.06
CA ASN A 44 12.12 1.98 23.42
C ASN A 44 13.00 3.15 23.84
N ILE A 45 13.31 3.29 25.13
CA ILE A 45 14.24 4.33 25.63
C ILE A 45 15.62 4.20 24.94
N LEU A 46 16.19 2.99 24.89
CA LEU A 46 17.51 2.72 24.32
C LEU A 46 17.62 2.96 22.80
N VAL A 47 16.53 2.84 22.04
CA VAL A 47 16.51 3.08 20.58
C VAL A 47 15.96 4.44 20.17
N SER A 48 15.36 5.19 21.09
CA SER A 48 14.72 6.48 20.83
C SER A 48 15.64 7.54 20.21
N GLU A 49 15.08 8.44 19.38
CA GLU A 49 15.83 9.63 18.94
C GLU A 49 16.16 10.56 20.12
N GLU A 50 15.35 10.60 21.19
CA GLU A 50 15.60 11.45 22.36
C GLU A 50 16.87 11.04 23.11
N MET A 51 17.14 9.73 23.25
CA MET A 51 18.41 9.20 23.75
C MET A 51 19.60 9.77 22.95
N ALA A 52 19.51 9.75 21.62
CA ALA A 52 20.57 10.27 20.76
C ALA A 52 20.75 11.80 20.89
N TRP A 53 19.66 12.55 21.08
CA TRP A 53 19.72 13.97 21.42
C TRP A 53 20.38 14.23 22.78
N LYS A 54 20.11 13.40 23.80
CA LYS A 54 20.79 13.49 25.11
C LYS A 54 22.27 13.13 25.06
N MET A 55 22.66 12.13 24.28
CA MET A 55 24.08 11.84 24.03
C MET A 55 24.79 12.99 23.30
N LYS A 56 24.10 13.67 22.38
CA LYS A 56 24.61 14.90 21.74
C LYS A 56 24.69 16.09 22.72
N GLU A 57 23.75 16.20 23.65
CA GLU A 57 23.76 17.22 24.70
C GLU A 57 24.98 17.04 25.62
N ILE A 58 25.28 15.80 26.04
CA ILE A 58 26.50 15.42 26.76
C ILE A 58 27.75 15.86 25.99
N GLN A 59 27.87 15.52 24.69
CA GLN A 59 29.03 15.92 23.89
C GLN A 59 29.26 17.43 23.90
N ASN A 60 28.20 18.20 23.63
CA ASN A 60 28.27 19.66 23.53
C ASN A 60 28.55 20.33 24.88
N ARG A 61 28.05 19.76 25.99
CA ARG A 61 28.21 20.28 27.35
C ARG A 61 29.61 20.02 27.90
N PHE A 62 30.11 18.80 27.77
CA PHE A 62 31.39 18.35 28.34
C PHE A 62 32.57 18.35 27.34
N LYS A 63 32.37 18.93 26.14
CA LYS A 63 33.39 19.13 25.08
C LYS A 63 34.13 17.86 24.65
N LEU A 64 33.39 16.76 24.59
CA LEU A 64 33.94 15.44 24.29
C LEU A 64 34.18 15.27 22.78
N ASN A 65 35.23 14.54 22.43
CA ASN A 65 35.37 14.02 21.06
C ASN A 65 34.46 12.78 20.84
N ASP A 66 34.35 12.32 19.60
CA ASP A 66 33.44 11.21 19.24
C ASP A 66 33.79 9.88 19.93
N SER A 67 35.05 9.68 20.33
CA SER A 67 35.48 8.54 21.15
C SER A 67 34.94 8.66 22.58
N GLY A 68 34.91 9.88 23.14
CA GLY A 68 34.32 10.18 24.44
C GLY A 68 32.83 9.87 24.48
N VAL A 69 32.08 10.30 23.47
CA VAL A 69 30.64 9.98 23.33
C VAL A 69 30.44 8.48 23.15
N THR A 70 31.24 7.83 22.32
CA THR A 70 31.26 6.38 22.12
C THR A 70 31.43 5.62 23.44
N GLY A 71 32.41 6.00 24.27
CA GLY A 71 32.63 5.39 25.58
C GLY A 71 31.47 5.59 26.55
N ILE A 72 30.88 6.78 26.59
CA ILE A 72 29.72 7.06 27.47
C ILE A 72 28.47 6.31 26.98
N SER A 73 28.21 6.23 25.68
CA SER A 73 27.12 5.43 25.12
C SER A 73 27.21 3.94 25.51
N LEU A 74 28.43 3.39 25.57
CA LEU A 74 28.66 2.03 26.10
C LEU A 74 28.35 1.94 27.59
N VAL A 75 28.73 2.94 28.40
CA VAL A 75 28.40 2.97 29.84
C VAL A 75 26.89 3.11 30.06
N VAL A 76 26.20 3.97 29.30
CA VAL A 76 24.74 4.12 29.33
C VAL A 76 24.04 2.80 29.01
N ARG A 77 24.46 2.09 27.94
CA ARG A 77 23.92 0.74 27.64
C ARG A 77 24.12 -0.22 28.81
N LYS A 78 25.30 -0.23 29.43
CA LYS A 78 25.61 -1.11 30.56
C LYS A 78 24.84 -0.79 31.84
N ILE A 79 24.42 0.45 32.05
CA ILE A 79 23.50 0.82 33.14
C ILE A 79 22.11 0.23 32.88
N PHE A 80 21.56 0.39 31.67
CA PHE A 80 20.26 -0.21 31.32
C PHE A 80 20.28 -1.76 31.29
N PHE A 81 21.42 -2.37 30.95
CA PHE A 81 21.65 -3.82 31.05
C PHE A 81 21.94 -4.28 32.49
N GLN A 82 21.97 -3.38 33.48
CA GLN A 82 22.26 -3.65 34.90
C GLN A 82 23.65 -4.27 35.17
N GLU A 83 24.58 -4.17 34.22
CA GLU A 83 25.98 -4.63 34.33
C GLU A 83 26.86 -3.64 35.12
N VAL A 84 26.42 -2.39 35.25
CA VAL A 84 27.16 -1.28 35.83
C VAL A 84 26.20 -0.38 36.60
N ASP A 85 26.45 -0.19 37.88
CA ASP A 85 25.72 0.77 38.72
C ASP A 85 26.24 2.21 38.50
N LEU A 86 25.61 3.21 39.11
CA LEU A 86 26.01 4.60 38.93
C LEU A 86 27.40 4.94 39.53
N ALA A 87 27.86 4.26 40.60
CA ALA A 87 29.21 4.47 41.11
C ALA A 87 30.27 3.79 40.21
N GLY A 88 29.97 2.57 39.73
CA GLY A 88 30.79 1.91 38.70
C GLY A 88 30.84 2.66 37.38
N ALA A 89 29.77 3.39 37.01
CA ALA A 89 29.73 4.25 35.83
C ALA A 89 30.71 5.42 35.94
N GLU A 90 30.71 6.16 37.05
CA GLU A 90 31.64 7.28 37.29
C GLU A 90 33.11 6.82 37.16
N ALA A 91 33.47 5.72 37.83
CA ALA A 91 34.81 5.15 37.78
C ALA A 91 35.22 4.71 36.36
N ARG A 92 34.30 4.08 35.60
CA ARG A 92 34.55 3.69 34.21
C ARG A 92 34.70 4.89 33.28
N ILE A 93 33.88 5.93 33.44
CA ILE A 93 33.97 7.16 32.63
C ILE A 93 35.30 7.88 32.91
N GLY A 94 35.68 8.07 34.17
CA GLY A 94 36.95 8.71 34.53
C GLY A 94 38.18 7.96 33.98
N SER A 95 38.18 6.63 34.12
CA SER A 95 39.23 5.77 33.55
C SER A 95 39.28 5.83 32.01
N PHE A 96 38.12 5.80 31.34
CA PHE A 96 38.03 5.90 29.88
C PHE A 96 38.53 7.26 29.36
N LEU A 97 38.09 8.38 29.96
CA LEU A 97 38.54 9.72 29.57
C LEU A 97 40.05 9.90 29.79
N THR A 98 40.58 9.40 30.91
CA THR A 98 42.03 9.43 31.21
C THR A 98 42.86 8.65 30.20
N SER A 99 42.42 7.43 29.84
CA SER A 99 43.18 6.52 28.96
C SER A 99 43.07 6.85 27.47
N THR A 100 41.99 7.52 27.04
CA THR A 100 41.77 7.88 25.63
C THR A 100 42.08 9.35 25.31
N GLY A 101 42.22 10.21 26.32
CA GLY A 101 42.33 11.66 26.13
C GLY A 101 41.07 12.30 25.53
N ALA A 102 39.90 11.63 25.62
CA ALA A 102 38.69 12.02 24.93
C ALA A 102 37.89 13.18 25.57
N GLY A 103 38.33 13.64 26.74
CA GLY A 103 37.75 14.72 27.53
C GLY A 103 38.49 14.85 28.86
N ASP A 104 38.02 15.77 29.71
CA ASP A 104 38.59 15.99 31.04
C ASP A 104 38.07 14.95 32.04
N PRO A 105 38.93 14.09 32.64
CA PRO A 105 38.49 13.02 33.52
C PRO A 105 37.85 13.51 34.82
N ASN A 106 38.11 14.76 35.24
CA ASN A 106 37.47 15.36 36.42
C ASN A 106 35.95 15.56 36.23
N GLN A 107 35.45 15.51 35.00
CA GLN A 107 34.04 15.69 34.66
C GLN A 107 33.22 14.39 34.75
N ALA A 108 33.85 13.24 35.02
CA ALA A 108 33.19 11.94 35.08
C ALA A 108 31.97 11.90 36.02
N ARG A 109 32.07 12.57 37.18
CA ARG A 109 30.97 12.73 38.13
C ARG A 109 29.81 13.54 37.54
N ALA A 110 30.09 14.70 36.97
CA ALA A 110 29.07 15.59 36.39
C ALA A 110 28.38 14.97 35.17
N ILE A 111 29.09 14.13 34.40
CA ILE A 111 28.53 13.30 33.33
C ILE A 111 27.59 12.23 33.93
N THR A 112 27.98 11.58 35.03
CA THR A 112 27.17 10.56 35.72
C THR A 112 25.89 11.16 36.34
N GLU A 113 25.99 12.36 36.92
CA GLU A 113 24.85 13.15 37.41
C GLU A 113 23.92 13.53 36.23
N PHE A 114 24.45 13.95 35.07
CA PHE A 114 23.63 14.17 33.86
C PHE A 114 22.91 12.91 33.39
N ILE A 115 23.58 11.74 33.36
CA ILE A 115 22.97 10.47 32.95
C ILE A 115 21.80 10.11 33.88
N ARG A 116 21.98 10.27 35.20
CA ARG A 116 20.91 10.07 36.19
C ARG A 116 19.72 10.98 35.91
N ASP A 117 19.96 12.28 35.79
CA ASP A 117 18.90 13.29 35.85
C ASP A 117 18.20 13.52 34.48
N HIS A 118 18.83 13.14 33.37
CA HIS A 118 18.32 13.39 32.01
C HIS A 118 18.26 12.19 31.06
N ILE A 119 18.84 11.03 31.42
CA ILE A 119 18.78 9.80 30.60
C ILE A 119 17.98 8.70 31.29
N LEU A 120 18.22 8.45 32.59
CA LEU A 120 17.41 7.48 33.36
C LEU A 120 16.01 8.00 33.71
N THR A 121 15.75 9.29 33.49
CA THR A 121 14.44 9.95 33.64
C THR A 121 13.65 10.02 32.32
N LEU A 122 14.22 9.56 31.20
CA LEU A 122 13.52 9.51 29.92
C LEU A 122 12.29 8.60 30.06
N LYS A 123 11.13 9.12 29.65
CA LYS A 123 9.92 8.30 29.57
C LYS A 123 9.99 7.46 28.29
N PRO A 124 9.52 6.20 28.30
CA PRO A 124 9.40 5.45 27.07
C PRO A 124 8.44 6.19 26.14
N VAL A 125 8.96 6.68 25.03
CA VAL A 125 8.11 6.92 23.86
C VAL A 125 7.49 5.57 23.55
N LYS A 126 6.16 5.48 23.68
CA LYS A 126 5.45 4.33 23.11
C LYS A 126 5.64 4.46 21.62
N ASP A 127 6.45 3.58 21.03
CA ASP A 127 6.54 3.47 19.58
C ASP A 127 5.15 3.11 19.06
N ILE A 128 4.44 4.14 18.60
CA ILE A 128 3.25 4.00 17.76
C ILE A 128 3.78 3.42 16.44
N ARG A 129 3.95 2.09 16.42
CA ARG A 129 4.13 1.35 15.18
C ARG A 129 2.99 1.79 14.26
N PRO A 130 3.23 2.10 12.97
CA PRO A 130 2.16 2.44 12.02
C PRO A 130 1.32 1.19 11.62
N GLU A 131 1.24 0.21 12.51
CA GLU A 131 0.54 -1.06 12.42
C GLU A 131 -0.49 -1.06 13.57
N GLU A 132 -1.75 -0.74 13.25
CA GLU A 132 -2.94 -1.07 14.05
C GLU A 132 -2.98 -0.57 15.51
N SER A 133 -2.91 0.75 15.74
CA SER A 133 -3.42 1.35 16.99
C SER A 133 -4.30 2.58 16.71
N ASP A 134 -5.59 2.44 16.95
CA ASP A 134 -6.58 3.53 16.97
C ASP A 134 -6.30 4.58 18.07
N GLU A 135 -7.16 5.61 18.12
CA GLU A 135 -7.27 6.56 19.22
C GLU A 135 -6.07 7.49 19.49
N ASN A 136 -5.62 8.20 18.45
CA ASN A 136 -5.59 9.66 18.53
C ASN A 136 -5.71 10.32 17.15
N PRO A 137 -6.84 10.97 16.80
CA PRO A 137 -6.96 11.65 15.52
C PRO A 137 -6.13 12.93 15.52
N VAL A 138 -4.92 12.84 14.96
CA VAL A 138 -4.50 13.87 14.01
C VAL A 138 -5.64 13.94 12.99
N SER A 139 -6.36 15.06 12.96
CA SER A 139 -7.59 15.18 12.17
C SER A 139 -7.29 15.26 10.67
N GLN A 140 -6.90 14.11 10.10
CA GLN A 140 -6.90 13.85 8.66
C GLN A 140 -8.18 14.44 8.11
N LYS A 141 -8.03 15.42 7.21
CA LYS A 141 -9.14 16.26 6.79
C LYS A 141 -10.01 15.49 5.79
N LYS A 142 -10.79 14.55 6.34
CA LYS A 142 -11.78 13.72 5.67
C LYS A 142 -12.93 14.58 5.18
N ILE A 143 -13.26 14.46 3.90
CA ILE A 143 -14.44 15.10 3.29
C ILE A 143 -15.28 14.06 2.56
N GLN A 144 -16.57 14.34 2.40
CA GLN A 144 -17.48 13.50 1.63
C GLN A 144 -17.87 14.19 0.31
N LEU A 145 -17.51 13.60 -0.83
CA LEU A 145 -17.85 14.12 -2.17
C LEU A 145 -18.22 12.98 -3.13
N PRO A 146 -19.08 13.23 -4.14
CA PRO A 146 -19.25 12.32 -5.28
C PRO A 146 -17.94 12.16 -6.07
N LEU A 147 -17.68 10.96 -6.60
CA LEU A 147 -16.38 10.61 -7.17
C LEU A 147 -15.94 11.52 -8.32
N LEU A 148 -16.85 11.88 -9.23
CA LEU A 148 -16.50 12.70 -10.40
C LEU A 148 -16.04 14.11 -9.98
N LYS A 149 -16.63 14.66 -8.91
CA LYS A 149 -16.19 15.92 -8.30
C LYS A 149 -14.85 15.74 -7.58
N ALA A 150 -14.70 14.66 -6.80
CA ALA A 150 -13.44 14.34 -6.12
C ALA A 150 -12.26 14.22 -7.09
N MET A 151 -12.45 13.54 -8.23
CA MET A 151 -11.44 13.42 -9.30
C MET A 151 -11.10 14.75 -10.00
N SER A 152 -11.98 15.77 -9.92
CA SER A 152 -11.71 17.12 -10.44
C SER A 152 -10.94 18.01 -9.46
N GLU A 153 -11.10 17.79 -8.15
CA GLU A 153 -10.40 18.52 -7.09
C GLU A 153 -9.04 17.88 -6.72
N TYR A 154 -8.94 16.55 -6.79
CA TYR A 154 -7.79 15.77 -6.31
C TYR A 154 -7.24 14.84 -7.41
N ARG A 155 -6.24 15.33 -8.14
CA ARG A 155 -5.68 14.68 -9.35
C ARG A 155 -5.23 13.22 -9.12
N HIS A 156 -4.69 12.91 -7.95
CA HIS A 156 -4.12 11.58 -7.67
C HIS A 156 -5.17 10.49 -7.35
N ILE A 157 -6.44 10.84 -7.09
CA ILE A 157 -7.53 9.86 -6.89
C ILE A 157 -7.65 8.92 -8.11
N ALA A 158 -7.46 9.45 -9.33
CA ALA A 158 -7.48 8.66 -10.57
C ALA A 158 -6.39 7.57 -10.64
N GLU A 159 -5.30 7.73 -9.89
CA GLU A 159 -4.12 6.86 -9.88
C GLU A 159 -4.16 5.81 -8.76
N GLN A 160 -5.07 5.96 -7.79
CA GLN A 160 -5.28 5.04 -6.67
C GLN A 160 -5.52 3.61 -7.17
N MET A 161 -4.74 2.65 -6.66
CA MET A 161 -4.92 1.23 -6.98
C MET A 161 -6.10 0.66 -6.18
N LEU A 162 -7.02 0.02 -6.89
CA LEU A 162 -8.26 -0.53 -6.30
C LEU A 162 -8.19 -2.04 -6.06
N THR A 163 -7.41 -2.74 -6.86
CA THR A 163 -7.33 -4.21 -6.91
C THR A 163 -5.89 -4.67 -7.06
N ALA A 164 -5.59 -5.89 -6.63
CA ALA A 164 -4.26 -6.48 -6.76
C ALA A 164 -3.97 -6.92 -8.21
N GLU A 165 -4.97 -7.47 -8.90
CA GLU A 165 -4.80 -8.00 -10.26
C GLU A 165 -4.91 -6.92 -11.35
N LYS A 166 -4.12 -7.07 -12.42
CA LYS A 166 -4.09 -6.15 -13.57
C LYS A 166 -5.36 -6.25 -14.44
N ILE A 167 -5.81 -5.10 -14.94
CA ILE A 167 -7.01 -4.96 -15.79
C ILE A 167 -6.66 -5.24 -17.25
N LYS A 168 -7.59 -5.85 -17.99
CA LYS A 168 -7.55 -5.88 -19.47
C LYS A 168 -8.53 -4.85 -20.04
N LEU A 169 -8.01 -3.92 -20.85
CA LEU A 169 -8.81 -2.96 -21.63
C LEU A 169 -9.18 -3.54 -23.00
N ARG A 170 -10.26 -3.04 -23.60
CA ARG A 170 -10.77 -3.48 -24.90
C ARG A 170 -9.85 -3.01 -26.02
N GLY A 171 -9.31 -3.97 -26.79
CA GLY A 171 -8.32 -3.70 -27.83
C GLY A 171 -6.87 -3.58 -27.32
N SER A 172 -6.63 -3.55 -26.01
CA SER A 172 -5.28 -3.70 -25.47
C SER A 172 -4.86 -5.17 -25.48
N VAL A 173 -3.65 -5.43 -25.99
CA VAL A 173 -2.99 -6.74 -25.84
C VAL A 173 -2.40 -6.88 -24.43
N GLU A 174 -1.90 -5.78 -23.86
CA GLU A 174 -1.26 -5.75 -22.55
C GLU A 174 -2.26 -5.51 -21.41
N LEU A 175 -1.93 -6.05 -20.23
CA LEU A 175 -2.68 -5.84 -18.98
C LEU A 175 -2.17 -4.58 -18.27
N VAL A 176 -3.05 -3.62 -18.01
CA VAL A 176 -2.73 -2.31 -17.44
C VAL A 176 -2.78 -2.29 -15.91
N ARG A 177 -2.15 -1.28 -15.30
CA ARG A 177 -2.17 -1.07 -13.84
C ARG A 177 -3.61 -0.90 -13.34
N PRO A 178 -4.02 -1.53 -12.22
CA PRO A 178 -5.38 -1.46 -11.69
C PRO A 178 -5.70 -0.16 -10.93
N SER A 179 -5.44 0.98 -11.56
CA SER A 179 -5.86 2.29 -11.05
C SER A 179 -7.36 2.52 -11.27
N LEU A 180 -7.95 3.41 -10.47
CA LEU A 180 -9.33 3.87 -10.63
C LEU A 180 -9.65 4.30 -12.07
N GLY A 181 -8.81 5.14 -12.69
CA GLY A 181 -9.04 5.62 -14.05
C GLY A 181 -9.14 4.49 -15.08
N ASN A 182 -8.34 3.43 -14.93
CA ASN A 182 -8.40 2.26 -15.80
C ASN A 182 -9.62 1.37 -15.53
N TRP A 183 -10.08 1.28 -14.28
CA TRP A 183 -11.34 0.59 -13.94
C TRP A 183 -12.56 1.30 -14.53
N LEU A 184 -12.65 2.63 -14.42
CA LEU A 184 -13.71 3.43 -15.05
C LEU A 184 -13.67 3.39 -16.58
N LYS A 185 -12.48 3.33 -17.17
CA LYS A 185 -12.31 3.13 -18.61
C LYS A 185 -12.80 1.75 -19.06
N ALA A 186 -12.40 0.67 -18.38
CA ALA A 186 -12.86 -0.68 -18.69
C ALA A 186 -14.39 -0.83 -18.61
N TYR A 187 -15.00 -0.20 -17.60
CA TYR A 187 -16.46 -0.16 -17.43
C TYR A 187 -17.17 0.49 -18.63
N ARG A 188 -16.69 1.65 -19.07
CA ARG A 188 -17.23 2.38 -20.24
C ARG A 188 -16.96 1.69 -21.59
N GLU A 189 -15.86 0.95 -21.70
CA GLU A 189 -15.55 0.14 -22.90
C GLU A 189 -16.43 -1.11 -23.03
N GLU A 190 -17.05 -1.58 -21.94
CA GLU A 190 -17.89 -2.78 -21.90
C GLU A 190 -19.39 -2.46 -21.95
N LEU A 191 -19.89 -1.52 -21.15
CA LEU A 191 -21.30 -1.13 -21.13
C LEU A 191 -21.63 0.06 -22.05
N GLY A 192 -20.71 1.02 -22.19
CA GLY A 192 -20.88 2.23 -22.98
C GLY A 192 -20.72 3.53 -22.17
N VAL A 193 -21.16 4.64 -22.75
CA VAL A 193 -21.24 5.95 -22.09
C VAL A 193 -22.71 6.31 -21.91
N GLY A 194 -23.15 6.42 -20.66
CA GLY A 194 -24.55 6.65 -20.28
C GLY A 194 -24.74 6.38 -18.78
N PHE A 195 -26.00 6.39 -18.34
CA PHE A 195 -26.39 5.88 -17.02
C PHE A 195 -26.63 4.36 -17.08
N HIS A 196 -26.21 3.63 -16.05
CA HIS A 196 -26.29 2.17 -16.00
C HIS A 196 -27.07 1.65 -14.78
N GLU A 197 -28.10 0.85 -15.05
CA GLU A 197 -28.93 0.22 -14.02
C GLU A 197 -28.10 -0.67 -13.06
N PRO A 198 -28.48 -0.79 -11.77
CA PRO A 198 -27.77 -1.65 -10.81
C PRO A 198 -27.62 -3.11 -11.26
N VAL A 199 -28.53 -3.62 -12.09
CA VAL A 199 -28.44 -4.95 -12.72
C VAL A 199 -27.30 -5.04 -13.75
N GLN A 200 -27.08 -3.98 -14.54
CA GLN A 200 -25.98 -3.89 -15.51
C GLN A 200 -24.64 -3.73 -14.78
N ARG A 201 -24.59 -2.88 -13.75
CA ARG A 201 -23.44 -2.72 -12.84
C ARG A 201 -23.08 -4.05 -12.16
N GLY A 202 -24.07 -4.79 -11.68
CA GLY A 202 -23.90 -6.15 -11.15
C GLY A 202 -23.37 -7.13 -12.20
N SER A 203 -23.94 -7.12 -13.42
CA SER A 203 -23.47 -7.95 -14.53
C SER A 203 -21.98 -7.71 -14.83
N PHE A 204 -21.55 -6.44 -14.93
CA PHE A 204 -20.13 -6.11 -15.08
C PHE A 204 -19.26 -6.68 -13.94
N LEU A 205 -19.66 -6.48 -12.69
CA LEU A 205 -18.89 -6.90 -11.51
C LEU A 205 -18.77 -8.44 -11.33
N PHE A 206 -19.69 -9.23 -11.89
CA PHE A 206 -19.68 -10.70 -11.77
C PHE A 206 -19.39 -11.46 -13.08
N GLN A 207 -19.66 -10.86 -14.24
CA GLN A 207 -19.64 -11.54 -15.55
C GLN A 207 -18.56 -11.01 -16.52
N SER A 208 -18.06 -9.79 -16.35
CA SER A 208 -16.99 -9.24 -17.20
C SER A 208 -15.68 -10.04 -17.11
N GLN A 209 -14.78 -9.87 -18.09
CA GLN A 209 -13.46 -10.51 -18.07
C GLN A 209 -12.60 -10.05 -16.87
N ASN A 210 -12.83 -8.83 -16.37
CA ASN A 210 -12.09 -8.27 -15.23
C ASN A 210 -12.80 -8.60 -13.90
N GLY A 211 -14.11 -8.43 -13.81
CA GLY A 211 -14.93 -8.64 -12.61
C GLY A 211 -14.94 -10.07 -12.08
N LYS A 212 -14.82 -11.07 -12.97
CA LYS A 212 -14.67 -12.49 -12.61
C LYS A 212 -13.43 -12.81 -11.77
N ARG A 213 -12.42 -11.92 -11.75
CA ARG A 213 -11.15 -12.12 -11.06
C ARG A 213 -11.07 -11.46 -9.67
N LEU A 214 -12.08 -10.66 -9.31
CA LEU A 214 -12.10 -9.87 -8.08
C LEU A 214 -12.37 -10.69 -6.82
N SER A 215 -11.69 -10.35 -5.72
CA SER A 215 -12.10 -10.73 -4.36
C SER A 215 -13.49 -10.20 -4.01
N SER A 216 -14.07 -10.66 -2.90
CA SER A 216 -15.33 -10.11 -2.38
C SER A 216 -15.21 -8.61 -2.11
N ASP A 217 -14.12 -8.20 -1.47
CA ASP A 217 -13.87 -6.87 -0.91
C ASP A 217 -13.39 -5.90 -1.99
N GLU A 218 -12.65 -6.39 -2.98
CA GLU A 218 -12.38 -5.66 -4.23
C GLU A 218 -13.69 -5.36 -4.99
N ARG A 219 -14.59 -6.34 -5.09
CA ARG A 219 -15.90 -6.17 -5.75
C ARG A 219 -16.82 -5.24 -4.96
N ALA A 220 -16.79 -5.27 -3.62
CA ALA A 220 -17.51 -4.33 -2.77
C ALA A 220 -17.02 -2.88 -2.96
N ARG A 221 -15.70 -2.67 -2.94
CA ARG A 221 -15.08 -1.36 -3.19
C ARG A 221 -15.40 -0.83 -4.59
N LEU A 222 -15.29 -1.67 -5.62
CA LEU A 222 -15.65 -1.29 -7.00
C LEU A 222 -17.15 -1.01 -7.16
N ASN A 223 -18.04 -1.74 -6.48
CA ASN A 223 -19.47 -1.42 -6.48
C ASN A 223 -19.75 -0.04 -5.86
N LEU A 224 -19.08 0.32 -4.75
CA LEU A 224 -19.21 1.62 -4.11
C LEU A 224 -18.76 2.78 -5.03
N ILE A 225 -17.65 2.57 -5.75
CA ILE A 225 -17.08 3.50 -6.73
C ILE A 225 -18.04 3.70 -7.91
N LEU A 226 -18.51 2.60 -8.51
CA LEU A 226 -19.45 2.67 -9.64
C LEU A 226 -20.81 3.25 -9.21
N LYS A 227 -21.26 3.00 -7.97
CA LYS A 227 -22.42 3.69 -7.38
C LYS A 227 -22.18 5.21 -7.29
N SER A 228 -20.99 5.65 -6.92
CA SER A 228 -20.64 7.08 -6.85
C SER A 228 -20.58 7.78 -8.21
N VAL A 229 -20.29 7.04 -9.28
CA VAL A 229 -20.34 7.55 -10.67
C VAL A 229 -21.77 7.69 -11.20
N GLU A 230 -22.61 6.69 -10.93
CA GLU A 230 -23.96 6.58 -11.51
C GLU A 230 -25.06 7.29 -10.68
N GLU A 231 -24.93 7.29 -9.35
CA GLU A 231 -25.96 7.75 -8.40
C GLU A 231 -25.49 8.96 -7.54
N GLU A 232 -24.39 9.61 -7.94
CA GLU A 232 -23.68 10.68 -7.20
C GLU A 232 -23.37 10.35 -5.72
N PHE A 233 -23.37 9.06 -5.34
CA PHE A 233 -23.23 8.63 -3.96
C PHE A 233 -21.91 9.15 -3.33
N PRO A 234 -21.95 9.85 -2.18
CA PRO A 234 -20.76 10.47 -1.60
C PRO A 234 -19.76 9.42 -1.07
N LEU A 235 -18.48 9.65 -1.31
CA LEU A 235 -17.36 8.84 -0.82
C LEU A 235 -16.52 9.65 0.16
N GLU A 236 -15.99 8.99 1.19
CA GLU A 236 -15.03 9.60 2.12
C GLU A 236 -13.64 9.67 1.46
N ILE A 237 -13.03 10.85 1.50
CA ILE A 237 -11.78 11.17 0.83
C ILE A 237 -10.79 11.75 1.83
N ASP A 238 -9.60 11.16 1.88
CA ASP A 238 -8.44 11.76 2.53
C ASP A 238 -7.89 12.89 1.64
N THR A 239 -7.94 14.14 2.12
CA THR A 239 -7.44 15.30 1.36
C THR A 239 -5.93 15.53 1.48
N GLU A 240 -5.25 14.83 2.38
CA GLU A 240 -3.79 14.87 2.54
C GLU A 240 -3.13 13.82 1.63
N HIS A 241 -3.69 12.61 1.57
CA HIS A 241 -3.21 11.53 0.71
C HIS A 241 -3.86 11.48 -0.67
N GLN A 242 -4.94 12.23 -0.91
CA GLN A 242 -5.73 12.21 -2.16
C GLN A 242 -6.22 10.81 -2.53
N THR A 243 -6.75 10.09 -1.55
CA THR A 243 -7.25 8.72 -1.68
C THR A 243 -8.66 8.58 -1.14
N ILE A 244 -9.46 7.74 -1.81
CA ILE A 244 -10.75 7.28 -1.31
C ILE A 244 -10.50 6.36 -0.12
N ILE A 245 -11.12 6.68 1.01
CA ILE A 245 -11.21 5.80 2.18
C ILE A 245 -12.42 4.90 1.95
N PHE A 246 -12.20 3.59 2.00
CA PHE A 246 -13.29 2.61 1.97
C PHE A 246 -13.67 2.25 3.40
N PRO A 247 -14.97 2.02 3.69
CA PRO A 247 -15.34 1.41 4.96
C PRO A 247 -14.64 0.06 5.10
N PRO A 248 -14.30 -0.39 6.33
CA PRO A 248 -13.85 -1.75 6.55
C PRO A 248 -14.91 -2.69 5.96
N SER A 249 -14.46 -3.68 5.19
CA SER A 249 -15.38 -4.72 4.74
C SER A 249 -15.70 -5.58 5.95
N ASP A 250 -16.96 -5.57 6.39
CA ASP A 250 -17.48 -6.51 7.38
C ASP A 250 -17.36 -7.93 6.81
N GLU A 251 -16.18 -8.54 6.95
CA GLU A 251 -15.95 -9.95 6.62
C GLU A 251 -16.70 -10.79 7.66
N ALA A 252 -18.01 -10.92 7.43
CA ALA A 252 -18.99 -11.47 8.35
C ALA A 252 -18.43 -12.75 9.00
N PRO A 253 -18.25 -12.74 10.34
CA PRO A 253 -17.16 -13.45 11.01
C PRO A 253 -17.10 -14.89 10.55
N ARG A 254 -15.99 -15.23 9.85
CA ARG A 254 -15.80 -16.49 9.11
C ARG A 254 -16.36 -17.64 9.93
N ARG A 255 -17.54 -18.15 9.54
CA ARG A 255 -18.25 -19.19 10.30
C ARG A 255 -17.25 -20.31 10.55
N PRO A 256 -16.94 -20.65 11.83
CA PRO A 256 -15.83 -21.54 12.15
C PRO A 256 -16.01 -22.81 11.34
N SER A 257 -14.98 -23.14 10.54
CA SER A 257 -15.09 -24.09 9.44
C SER A 257 -15.70 -25.38 9.94
N GLN A 258 -16.95 -25.66 9.53
CA GLN A 258 -17.64 -26.86 10.00
C GLN A 258 -16.74 -28.06 9.70
N PRO A 259 -16.44 -28.90 10.71
CA PRO A 259 -15.50 -29.99 10.53
C PRO A 259 -15.97 -30.83 9.35
N ASN A 260 -15.06 -31.11 8.41
CA ASN A 260 -15.39 -31.72 7.13
C ASN A 260 -15.99 -33.12 7.33
N VAL A 261 -17.32 -33.18 7.45
CA VAL A 261 -18.09 -34.41 7.54
C VAL A 261 -18.03 -35.09 6.19
N ARG A 262 -16.97 -35.88 6.01
CA ARG A 262 -16.82 -36.79 4.87
C ARG A 262 -18.12 -37.59 4.74
N PRO A 263 -18.73 -37.66 3.54
CA PRO A 263 -19.90 -38.49 3.33
C PRO A 263 -19.63 -39.92 3.80
N ILE A 264 -20.36 -40.37 4.82
CA ILE A 264 -20.22 -41.73 5.35
C ILE A 264 -20.69 -42.68 4.25
N ASN A 265 -19.76 -43.45 3.71
CA ASN A 265 -20.03 -44.39 2.62
C ASN A 265 -20.88 -45.55 3.17
N PRO A 266 -22.14 -45.78 2.71
CA PRO A 266 -23.10 -46.66 3.39
C PRO A 266 -22.76 -48.16 3.35
N ALA A 267 -21.61 -48.55 2.80
CA ALA A 267 -21.15 -49.93 2.72
C ALA A 267 -20.63 -50.50 4.06
N ASP A 268 -20.21 -49.67 5.02
CA ASP A 268 -19.42 -50.10 6.20
C ASP A 268 -20.27 -50.49 7.43
N LEU A 269 -21.61 -50.51 7.30
CA LEU A 269 -22.54 -50.87 8.39
C LEU A 269 -22.82 -52.38 8.51
N SER A 270 -22.33 -53.21 7.58
CA SER A 270 -22.72 -54.62 7.46
C SER A 270 -21.88 -55.60 8.29
N LYS A 271 -21.53 -55.27 9.55
CA LYS A 271 -20.75 -56.18 10.41
C LYS A 271 -20.82 -55.95 11.93
N ARG A 272 -22.01 -56.03 12.54
CA ARG A 272 -22.18 -56.40 13.96
C ARG A 272 -23.58 -56.94 14.28
N VAL A 273 -23.62 -58.18 14.78
CA VAL A 273 -24.75 -58.83 15.48
C VAL A 273 -24.16 -59.30 16.82
N PRO A 274 -24.78 -58.93 17.95
CA PRO A 274 -25.62 -59.84 18.74
C PRO A 274 -27.07 -59.30 18.81
N GLU A 275 -28.17 -60.04 18.89
CA GLU A 275 -28.54 -61.33 19.50
C GLU A 275 -29.65 -61.10 20.55
N SER A 276 -30.89 -61.33 20.11
CA SER A 276 -32.08 -61.76 20.85
C SER A 276 -32.54 -61.06 22.15
N ALA A 277 -33.65 -60.31 22.07
CA ALA A 277 -34.49 -59.91 23.22
C ALA A 277 -36.00 -59.70 22.86
N VAL A 278 -36.61 -60.70 22.20
CA VAL A 278 -37.98 -61.23 22.43
C VAL A 278 -39.11 -60.28 22.94
N ILE A 279 -40.04 -59.87 22.04
CA ILE A 279 -41.52 -59.69 22.24
C ILE A 279 -41.99 -58.47 23.11
N PRO A 280 -43.22 -57.88 22.99
CA PRO A 280 -44.35 -58.11 22.04
C PRO A 280 -44.84 -56.91 21.18
N VAL A 281 -45.45 -57.28 20.05
CA VAL A 281 -46.67 -56.75 19.41
C VAL A 281 -47.42 -55.54 20.03
N SER A 282 -47.67 -54.51 19.21
CA SER A 282 -49.01 -53.87 19.08
C SER A 282 -49.16 -53.08 17.77
N GLN A 283 -50.08 -53.53 16.92
CA GLN A 283 -50.63 -52.85 15.74
C GLN A 283 -52.16 -52.73 15.96
N PRO A 284 -52.87 -51.73 15.40
CA PRO A 284 -53.30 -51.85 14.00
C PRO A 284 -53.58 -50.55 13.20
N SER A 285 -53.59 -50.68 11.87
CA SER A 285 -54.35 -49.87 10.89
C SER A 285 -54.00 -48.37 10.70
N ALA A 286 -54.03 -47.76 9.50
CA ALA A 286 -54.17 -48.21 8.10
C ALA A 286 -53.65 -47.05 7.19
N VAL A 287 -53.90 -46.85 5.88
CA VAL A 287 -54.80 -47.43 4.85
C VAL A 287 -54.27 -47.07 3.44
N LYS A 288 -54.66 -47.83 2.37
CA LYS A 288 -54.59 -47.55 0.89
C LYS A 288 -53.34 -46.80 0.34
N LYS A 289 -52.51 -47.30 -0.59
CA LYS A 289 -52.64 -48.22 -1.76
C LYS A 289 -53.38 -47.65 -3.00
N ILE A 290 -52.60 -47.02 -3.89
CA ILE A 290 -52.79 -46.72 -5.33
C ILE A 290 -51.35 -46.73 -5.93
N VAL A 291 -50.88 -47.43 -6.99
CA VAL A 291 -51.42 -48.18 -8.18
C VAL A 291 -51.69 -47.27 -9.40
N SER A 292 -50.94 -47.33 -10.52
CA SER A 292 -49.83 -48.19 -10.96
C SER A 292 -48.99 -47.58 -12.12
N GLU A 293 -47.90 -48.27 -12.48
CA GLU A 293 -47.19 -48.27 -13.78
C GLU A 293 -48.07 -48.58 -15.02
N PRO A 294 -47.56 -48.53 -16.28
CA PRO A 294 -46.33 -47.87 -16.81
C PRO A 294 -46.56 -47.13 -18.16
N ASP A 295 -45.45 -46.85 -18.85
CA ASP A 295 -45.23 -47.01 -20.31
C ASP A 295 -45.11 -45.79 -21.25
N ALA A 296 -44.21 -46.01 -22.22
CA ALA A 296 -43.58 -45.06 -23.12
C ALA A 296 -44.49 -44.38 -24.17
N LEU A 297 -44.10 -43.17 -24.60
CA LEU A 297 -43.56 -42.95 -25.97
C LEU A 297 -43.10 -41.49 -26.19
N SER A 298 -42.08 -41.32 -27.05
CA SER A 298 -41.75 -40.05 -27.72
C SER A 298 -42.48 -40.02 -29.07
N PRO A 299 -42.82 -38.85 -29.67
CA PRO A 299 -41.76 -38.02 -30.27
C PRO A 299 -41.97 -36.49 -30.25
N ALA A 300 -40.86 -35.80 -30.51
CA ALA A 300 -40.71 -34.49 -31.16
C ALA A 300 -41.94 -33.55 -31.29
N GLN A 301 -41.87 -32.41 -30.61
CA GLN A 301 -42.54 -31.17 -31.06
C GLN A 301 -41.53 -30.02 -31.17
N SER A 302 -41.72 -29.16 -32.18
CA SER A 302 -40.79 -28.09 -32.52
C SER A 302 -41.05 -26.83 -31.69
N PHE A 303 -40.03 -26.34 -30.98
CA PHE A 303 -40.06 -25.01 -30.40
C PHE A 303 -40.01 -23.95 -31.51
N ARG A 304 -41.16 -23.37 -31.84
CA ARG A 304 -41.23 -22.12 -32.60
C ARG A 304 -41.01 -20.93 -31.65
N PRO A 305 -39.99 -20.08 -31.83
CA PRO A 305 -39.92 -18.84 -31.10
C PRO A 305 -41.05 -17.91 -31.55
N ILE A 306 -41.92 -17.52 -30.62
CA ILE A 306 -42.97 -16.53 -30.88
C ILE A 306 -42.31 -15.15 -30.89
N PHE A 307 -42.13 -14.56 -32.08
CA PHE A 307 -41.79 -13.15 -32.23
C PHE A 307 -42.98 -12.28 -31.81
N SER A 308 -43.04 -11.93 -30.54
CA SER A 308 -43.86 -10.81 -30.07
C SER A 308 -43.31 -9.49 -30.63
N LYS A 309 -44.18 -8.68 -31.22
CA LYS A 309 -43.82 -7.34 -31.71
C LYS A 309 -43.58 -6.42 -30.51
N PRO A 310 -42.64 -5.47 -30.57
CA PRO A 310 -42.54 -4.42 -29.57
C PRO A 310 -43.82 -3.57 -29.58
N ALA A 311 -44.40 -3.35 -28.41
CA ALA A 311 -45.51 -2.42 -28.25
C ALA A 311 -44.99 -0.97 -28.35
N VAL A 312 -45.72 -0.11 -29.05
CA VAL A 312 -45.46 1.33 -29.07
C VAL A 312 -46.16 1.93 -27.85
N PRO A 313 -45.44 2.56 -26.90
CA PRO A 313 -46.08 3.31 -25.83
C PRO A 313 -46.68 4.61 -26.40
N GLU A 314 -47.90 4.93 -25.98
CA GLU A 314 -48.62 6.12 -26.44
C GLU A 314 -48.09 7.42 -25.83
N LYS A 315 -48.49 8.55 -26.42
CA LYS A 315 -48.08 9.90 -26.01
C LYS A 315 -48.62 10.23 -24.61
N ASN A 316 -47.73 10.59 -23.69
CA ASN A 316 -48.10 11.32 -22.47
C ASN A 316 -47.76 12.81 -22.60
N VAL A 317 -48.46 13.64 -21.83
CA VAL A 317 -48.60 15.09 -22.10
C VAL A 317 -47.81 15.94 -21.11
N SER A 318 -46.61 16.36 -21.52
CA SER A 318 -45.92 17.54 -20.99
C SER A 318 -44.92 18.05 -22.06
N GLY A 319 -45.14 19.27 -22.55
CA GLY A 319 -44.44 19.82 -23.70
C GLY A 319 -43.09 20.45 -23.39
N GLU A 320 -42.15 19.70 -22.80
CA GLU A 320 -40.81 20.21 -22.47
C GLU A 320 -39.71 19.38 -23.14
N THR A 321 -39.14 19.92 -24.21
CA THR A 321 -38.16 19.21 -25.05
C THR A 321 -36.78 19.19 -24.38
N LEU A 322 -36.48 18.11 -23.64
CA LEU A 322 -35.17 17.90 -23.01
C LEU A 322 -34.07 17.69 -24.06
N HIS A 323 -33.46 18.81 -24.49
CA HIS A 323 -32.27 18.82 -25.34
C HIS A 323 -31.03 18.41 -24.53
N PHE A 324 -30.71 17.13 -24.52
CA PHE A 324 -29.41 16.64 -24.03
C PHE A 324 -28.27 17.21 -24.87
N SER A 325 -27.53 18.16 -24.31
CA SER A 325 -26.41 18.81 -25.00
C SER A 325 -25.21 17.87 -25.10
N THR A 326 -24.87 17.47 -26.33
CA THR A 326 -23.80 16.51 -26.65
C THR A 326 -22.39 17.14 -26.49
N GLY A 327 -22.09 17.68 -25.31
CA GLY A 327 -20.97 18.61 -25.08
C GLY A 327 -20.14 18.38 -23.82
N HIS A 328 -20.33 17.29 -23.08
CA HIS A 328 -19.47 16.94 -21.94
C HIS A 328 -18.29 16.04 -22.37
N VAL A 329 -17.31 16.67 -23.00
CA VAL A 329 -15.96 16.11 -23.19
C VAL A 329 -15.18 16.29 -21.89
N LEU A 330 -14.45 15.26 -21.43
CA LEU A 330 -13.67 15.33 -20.21
C LEU A 330 -12.45 16.26 -20.40
N PRO A 331 -12.02 17.03 -19.38
CA PRO A 331 -10.86 17.94 -19.52
C PRO A 331 -9.60 17.27 -20.07
N ALA A 332 -9.33 16.02 -19.69
CA ALA A 332 -8.18 15.24 -20.16
C ALA A 332 -8.21 14.90 -21.66
N GLU A 333 -9.40 14.85 -22.29
CA GLU A 333 -9.55 14.59 -23.73
C GLU A 333 -9.45 15.88 -24.56
N ARG A 334 -9.72 17.04 -23.92
CA ARG A 334 -9.52 18.36 -24.51
C ARG A 334 -8.03 18.67 -24.71
N GLU A 335 -7.21 18.41 -23.69
CA GLU A 335 -5.74 18.58 -23.79
C GLU A 335 -5.14 17.72 -24.92
N ALA A 336 -5.61 16.48 -25.08
CA ALA A 336 -5.16 15.57 -26.13
C ALA A 336 -5.56 16.02 -27.56
N SER A 337 -6.71 16.68 -27.72
CA SER A 337 -7.20 17.14 -29.02
C SER A 337 -6.63 18.51 -29.42
N GLU A 338 -6.42 19.42 -28.48
CA GLU A 338 -5.73 20.69 -28.74
C GLU A 338 -4.23 20.46 -29.09
N ALA A 339 -3.57 19.49 -28.44
CA ALA A 339 -2.18 19.10 -28.77
C ALA A 339 -2.01 18.55 -30.20
N ALA A 340 -3.01 17.85 -30.74
CA ALA A 340 -2.98 17.34 -32.11
C ALA A 340 -3.22 18.45 -33.17
N SER A 341 -3.92 19.53 -32.80
CA SER A 341 -4.27 20.64 -33.70
C SER A 341 -3.10 21.62 -33.93
N ALA A 342 -2.29 21.87 -32.89
CA ALA A 342 -1.22 22.88 -32.92
C ALA A 342 -0.04 22.57 -33.85
N GLY A 343 0.08 21.34 -34.38
CA GLY A 343 1.30 20.86 -35.05
C GLY A 343 1.61 21.39 -36.46
N ASN A 344 0.67 22.07 -37.14
CA ASN A 344 0.74 22.29 -38.60
C ASN A 344 0.90 23.75 -39.08
N THR A 345 1.03 24.75 -38.19
CA THR A 345 0.94 26.17 -38.57
C THR A 345 2.14 27.01 -38.08
N ALA A 346 3.38 26.61 -38.43
CA ALA A 346 4.60 27.32 -38.01
C ALA A 346 5.78 27.26 -39.02
N LEU A 347 5.54 27.47 -40.32
CA LEU A 347 6.62 27.48 -41.33
C LEU A 347 6.52 28.63 -42.36
N ARG A 348 6.64 29.90 -41.93
CA ARG A 348 6.89 31.04 -42.84
C ARG A 348 7.44 32.30 -42.16
N GLN A 349 8.66 32.70 -42.54
CA GLN A 349 9.24 34.07 -42.40
C GLN A 349 9.48 34.53 -40.93
N MET A 350 10.39 35.46 -40.57
CA MET A 350 11.34 36.34 -41.27
C MET A 350 12.77 36.14 -40.72
N GLN A 351 13.84 36.14 -41.53
CA GLN A 351 14.74 37.27 -41.89
C GLN A 351 15.43 38.02 -40.71
N HIS A 352 16.72 38.29 -40.89
CA HIS A 352 17.62 38.96 -39.92
C HIS A 352 17.41 40.49 -39.87
N PRO A 353 17.99 41.15 -38.85
CA PRO A 353 19.19 41.96 -39.15
C PRO A 353 20.41 41.63 -38.27
N THR A 354 21.55 42.24 -38.59
CA THR A 354 22.90 41.89 -38.12
C THR A 354 23.53 42.98 -37.24
N GLN A 355 24.57 42.60 -36.50
CA GLN A 355 25.66 43.40 -35.88
C GLN A 355 25.61 43.58 -34.35
N GLY A 356 26.78 43.44 -33.72
CA GLY A 356 26.95 43.43 -32.26
C GLY A 356 28.27 42.81 -31.80
N ILE A 357 29.40 43.19 -32.41
CA ILE A 357 30.70 42.55 -32.15
C ILE A 357 31.25 42.96 -30.77
N ARG A 358 31.39 41.99 -29.85
CA ARG A 358 32.45 42.01 -28.81
C ARG A 358 33.11 40.63 -28.70
N ARG A 359 34.43 40.65 -28.51
CA ARG A 359 35.36 39.53 -28.71
C ARG A 359 36.20 39.37 -27.45
N ILE A 360 35.88 38.39 -26.60
CA ILE A 360 36.69 38.05 -25.43
C ILE A 360 37.00 36.55 -25.46
N GLU A 361 38.30 36.28 -25.60
CA GLU A 361 39.13 35.12 -25.26
C GLU A 361 38.59 33.69 -25.16
N LYS A 362 39.46 32.75 -25.58
CA LYS A 362 39.20 31.30 -25.60
C LYS A 362 39.67 30.67 -24.28
N LYS A 363 38.84 29.80 -23.70
CA LYS A 363 39.31 28.65 -22.91
C LYS A 363 38.72 27.38 -23.51
N TYR A 364 39.59 26.45 -23.89
CA TYR A 364 39.17 25.17 -24.48
C TYR A 364 38.71 24.20 -23.37
N PRO A 365 37.67 23.38 -23.60
CA PRO A 365 37.22 22.38 -22.64
C PRO A 365 38.23 21.22 -22.52
N PRO A 366 38.23 20.47 -21.39
CA PRO A 366 39.04 19.26 -21.26
C PRO A 366 38.59 18.19 -22.27
N LYS A 367 39.57 17.40 -22.75
CA LYS A 367 39.34 16.34 -23.75
C LYS A 367 38.59 15.17 -23.12
N SER A 368 37.58 14.63 -23.81
CA SER A 368 36.93 13.38 -23.40
C SER A 368 37.80 12.16 -23.75
N PRO A 369 37.67 11.03 -23.01
CA PRO A 369 38.54 9.86 -23.20
C PRO A 369 38.12 8.94 -24.38
N TYR A 370 36.98 9.20 -25.03
CA TYR A 370 36.40 8.29 -26.03
C TYR A 370 36.89 8.57 -27.46
N SER A 371 38.16 8.22 -27.72
CA SER A 371 38.69 8.18 -29.09
C SER A 371 38.34 6.86 -29.78
N ILE A 372 37.25 6.85 -30.54
CA ILE A 372 36.86 5.72 -31.39
C ILE A 372 37.88 5.60 -32.53
N ARG A 373 38.57 4.46 -32.64
CA ARG A 373 39.48 4.17 -33.75
C ARG A 373 38.67 3.84 -35.02
N PRO A 374 38.97 4.44 -36.19
CA PRO A 374 38.34 4.04 -37.44
C PRO A 374 38.77 2.62 -37.83
N LEU A 375 37.82 1.83 -38.34
CA LEU A 375 38.08 0.48 -38.84
C LEU A 375 38.96 0.52 -40.10
N ARG A 376 40.05 -0.27 -40.08
CA ARG A 376 40.96 -0.44 -41.21
C ARG A 376 40.37 -1.42 -42.20
N SER A 377 39.93 -0.95 -43.36
CA SER A 377 39.63 -1.81 -44.51
C SER A 377 40.89 -2.55 -44.95
N GLN A 378 40.78 -3.86 -45.15
CA GLN A 378 41.76 -4.64 -45.89
C GLN A 378 41.31 -4.76 -47.35
N ASN A 379 42.23 -4.49 -48.28
CA ASN A 379 42.02 -4.83 -49.68
C ASN A 379 42.20 -6.35 -49.85
N GLY A 380 41.22 -7.01 -50.46
CA GLY A 380 41.37 -8.37 -50.99
C GLY A 380 41.64 -8.33 -52.49
N SER A 381 42.72 -8.97 -52.94
CA SER A 381 43.11 -9.08 -54.35
C SER A 381 43.59 -10.50 -54.65
N GLY A 382 43.12 -11.09 -55.74
CA GLY A 382 43.34 -12.51 -56.10
C GLY A 382 41.99 -13.21 -56.24
N ALA A 383 41.41 -13.46 -57.42
CA ALA A 383 41.90 -13.99 -58.71
C ALA A 383 41.80 -15.51 -58.82
N ALA A 384 40.80 -15.94 -59.60
CA ALA A 384 40.66 -17.20 -60.32
C ALA A 384 39.78 -16.89 -61.55
#